data_AF-A0A0F9EEA9-F1
#
_entry.id   AF-A0A0F9EEA9-F1
#
_cell.length_a   1.000
_cell.length_b   1.000
_cell.length_c   1.000
_cell.angle_alpha   90.00
_cell.angle_beta   90.00
_cell.angle_gamma   90.00
#
_symmetry.space_group_name_H-M   'P 1'
#
loop_
_entity.id
_entity.type
_entity.pdbx_description
1 polymer ?
#
loop_
_entity_poly.entity_id
_entity_poly.type
_entity_poly.pdbx_seq_one_letter_code
_entity_poly.pdbx_strand_id
1 'polypeptide(L)'
;MRWMAFAWTLTPLLLGEKTATRRKWKDSYAARFKKGDLVAAYDRQPRFGGKRVALLKLTRDPYKESTAGLTEKDWFEEGMHVVEAEGGAVDGVHPKVFWQRWMWEPEDVWVVKFKLVGN
;
A
#
# COMPACT_ATOMS: atom_id res chain seq x y z
N MET A 1 18.83 -0.66 2.98
CA MET A 1 17.55 -1.41 2.99
C MET A 1 16.47 -0.53 2.35
N ARG A 2 15.63 -1.10 1.47
CA ARG A 2 14.50 -0.37 0.86
C ARG A 2 13.38 -0.19 1.88
N TRP A 3 12.55 0.84 1.72
CA TRP A 3 11.44 1.12 2.62
C TRP A 3 10.19 1.64 1.91
N MET A 4 9.04 1.45 2.55
CA MET A 4 7.74 2.02 2.15
C MET A 4 7.03 2.59 3.39
N ALA A 5 6.36 3.72 3.23
CA ALA A 5 5.57 4.35 4.29
C ALA A 5 4.08 4.08 4.09
N PHE A 6 3.37 3.73 5.17
CA PHE A 6 1.98 3.26 5.09
C PHE A 6 0.94 4.24 5.63
N ALA A 7 1.33 5.23 6.45
CA ALA A 7 0.51 6.36 6.90
C ALA A 7 -0.92 5.95 7.26
N TRP A 8 -1.89 6.33 6.43
CA TRP A 8 -3.32 6.05 6.61
C TRP A 8 -3.69 4.57 6.69
N THR A 9 -2.85 3.69 6.15
CA THR A 9 -3.06 2.24 6.11
C THR A 9 -2.11 1.49 7.05
N LEU A 10 -1.63 2.15 8.11
CA LEU A 10 -0.75 1.53 9.10
C LEU A 10 -1.45 0.43 9.89
N THR A 11 -2.67 0.67 10.38
CA THR A 11 -3.41 -0.34 11.15
C THR A 11 -3.66 -1.62 10.37
N PRO A 12 -4.24 -1.60 9.14
CA PRO A 12 -4.41 -2.82 8.36
C PRO A 12 -3.09 -3.51 8.00
N LEU A 13 -1.98 -2.79 7.91
CA LEU A 13 -0.66 -3.40 7.73
C LEU A 13 -0.25 -4.23 8.96
N LEU A 14 -0.38 -3.65 10.15
CA LEU A 14 0.03 -4.31 11.40
C LEU A 14 -0.87 -5.49 11.77
N LEU A 15 -2.15 -5.45 11.36
CA LEU A 15 -3.08 -6.58 11.47
C LEU A 15 -2.80 -7.69 10.43
N GLY A 16 -1.95 -7.45 9.43
CA GLY A 16 -1.67 -8.41 8.35
C GLY A 16 -2.75 -8.49 7.26
N GLU A 17 -3.81 -7.69 7.38
CA GLU A 17 -4.91 -7.58 6.42
C GLU A 17 -4.45 -6.94 5.09
N LYS A 18 -3.60 -5.91 5.18
CA LYS A 18 -3.00 -5.28 4.00
C LYS A 18 -1.88 -6.14 3.45
N THR A 19 -2.04 -6.61 2.22
CA THR A 19 -1.09 -7.47 1.51
C THR A 19 -0.64 -6.91 0.15
N ALA A 20 -1.23 -5.78 -0.27
CA ALA A 20 -0.82 -5.03 -1.44
C ALA A 20 -0.76 -3.53 -1.15
N THR A 21 0.07 -2.81 -1.91
CA THR A 21 -0.02 -1.35 -1.98
C THR A 21 0.10 -0.83 -3.40
N ARG A 22 -0.72 0.17 -3.73
CA ARG A 22 -0.72 0.89 -5.00
C ARG A 22 0.00 2.22 -4.89
N ARG A 23 0.94 2.49 -5.78
CA ARG A 23 1.82 3.66 -5.70
C ARG A 23 2.01 4.36 -7.03
N LYS A 24 1.90 5.69 -7.02
CA LYS A 24 2.33 6.57 -8.11
C LYS A 24 3.86 6.71 -8.09
N TRP A 25 4.54 5.72 -8.64
CA TRP A 25 6.00 5.71 -8.74
C TRP A 25 6.48 5.88 -10.18
N LYS A 26 7.66 6.47 -10.35
CA LYS A 26 8.40 6.38 -11.61
C LYS A 26 8.86 4.95 -11.84
N ASP A 27 8.93 4.54 -13.09
CA ASP A 27 9.33 3.17 -13.48
C ASP A 27 10.71 2.80 -12.96
N SER A 28 11.65 3.75 -13.01
CA SER A 28 13.00 3.57 -12.46
C SER A 28 13.01 3.33 -10.95
N TYR A 29 12.03 3.85 -10.20
CA TYR A 29 11.92 3.60 -8.77
C TYR A 29 11.30 2.22 -8.50
N ALA A 30 10.23 1.86 -9.22
CA ALA A 30 9.57 0.57 -9.07
C ALA A 30 10.47 -0.61 -9.47
N ALA A 31 11.29 -0.44 -10.52
CA ALA A 31 12.24 -1.45 -10.99
C ALA A 31 13.28 -1.88 -9.93
N ARG A 32 13.46 -1.07 -8.87
CA ARG A 32 14.37 -1.37 -7.75
C ARG A 32 13.83 -2.43 -6.80
N PHE A 33 12.56 -2.81 -6.91
CA PHE A 33 11.94 -3.81 -6.05
C PHE A 33 11.73 -5.10 -6.83
N LYS A 34 11.96 -6.24 -6.16
CA LYS A 34 11.83 -7.58 -6.73
C LYS A 34 11.16 -8.55 -5.77
N LYS A 35 10.53 -9.58 -6.32
CA LYS A 35 10.01 -10.72 -5.55
C LYS A 35 11.11 -11.24 -4.60
N GLY A 36 10.73 -11.47 -3.35
CA GLY A 36 11.63 -11.96 -2.31
C GLY A 36 12.38 -10.86 -1.54
N ASP A 37 12.37 -9.61 -2.02
CA ASP A 37 12.98 -8.49 -1.31
C ASP A 37 12.40 -8.32 0.10
N LEU A 38 13.29 -8.01 1.04
CA LEU A 38 12.91 -7.51 2.36
C LEU A 38 12.82 -5.98 2.33
N VAL A 39 11.65 -5.45 2.69
CA VAL A 39 11.34 -4.02 2.67
C VAL A 39 10.89 -3.59 4.05
N ALA A 40 11.52 -2.55 4.59
CA ALA A 40 11.10 -1.97 5.86
C ALA A 40 9.79 -1.18 5.68
N ALA A 41 8.81 -1.44 6.53
CA ALA A 41 7.60 -0.64 6.62
C ALA A 41 7.78 0.46 7.66
N TYR A 42 7.33 1.67 7.31
CA TYR A 42 7.36 2.84 8.19
C TYR A 42 5.95 3.39 8.40
N ASP A 43 5.71 3.98 9.57
CA ASP A 43 4.48 4.72 9.90
C ASP A 43 4.27 5.92 8.97
N ARG A 44 5.31 6.70 8.70
CA ARG A 44 5.36 7.83 7.76
C ARG A 44 6.72 7.89 7.09
N GLN A 45 6.93 8.83 6.18
CA GLN A 45 8.21 8.90 5.48
C GLN A 45 9.36 9.14 6.49
N PRO A 46 10.48 8.39 6.42
CA PRO A 46 11.61 8.53 7.34
C PRO A 46 12.19 9.94 7.39
N ARG A 47 12.16 10.67 6.26
CA ARG A 47 12.63 12.06 6.16
C ARG A 47 11.84 13.05 7.03
N PHE A 48 10.63 12.67 7.45
CA PHE A 48 9.78 13.44 8.35
C PHE A 48 9.67 12.76 9.72
N GLY A 49 10.72 12.03 10.16
CA GLY A 49 10.79 11.40 11.47
C GLY A 49 9.97 10.10 11.60
N GLY A 50 9.68 9.43 10.49
CA GLY A 50 9.01 8.13 10.51
C GLY A 50 9.83 7.05 11.18
N LYS A 51 9.15 6.15 11.90
CA LYS A 51 9.72 4.98 12.59
C LYS A 51 9.44 3.72 11.80
N ARG A 52 10.41 2.80 11.80
CA ARG A 52 10.21 1.45 11.26
C ARG A 52 9.24 0.71 12.18
N VAL A 53 8.17 0.16 11.61
CA VAL A 53 7.09 -0.53 12.34
C VAL A 53 6.96 -2.00 11.98
N ALA A 54 7.54 -2.42 10.85
CA ALA A 54 7.46 -3.80 10.40
C ALA A 54 8.51 -4.11 9.32
N LEU A 55 8.68 -5.40 9.05
CA LEU A 55 9.44 -5.94 7.93
C LEU A 55 8.51 -6.72 7.00
N LEU A 56 8.60 -6.42 5.71
CA LEU A 56 7.80 -7.02 4.66
C LEU A 56 8.67 -7.87 3.75
N LYS A 57 8.11 -8.98 3.25
CA LYS A 57 8.71 -9.75 2.14
C LYS A 57 7.83 -9.62 0.91
N LEU A 58 8.39 -9.15 -0.21
CA LEU A 58 7.66 -9.04 -1.46
C LEU A 58 7.33 -10.43 -2.02
N THR A 59 6.07 -10.63 -2.41
CA THR A 59 5.56 -11.95 -2.88
C THR A 59 5.57 -12.05 -4.40
N ARG A 60 5.66 -10.91 -5.09
CA ARG A 60 5.72 -10.79 -6.55
C ARG A 60 6.61 -9.61 -6.94
N ASP A 61 7.13 -9.64 -8.18
CA ASP A 61 7.69 -8.43 -8.78
C ASP A 61 6.60 -7.36 -8.89
N PRO A 62 6.91 -6.07 -8.61
CA PRO A 62 5.96 -5.00 -8.86
C PRO A 62 5.54 -4.98 -10.32
N TYR A 63 4.28 -4.64 -10.55
CA TYR A 63 3.71 -4.55 -11.89
C TYR A 63 2.79 -3.33 -11.97
N LYS A 64 2.58 -2.83 -13.19
CA LYS A 64 1.63 -1.74 -13.43
C LYS A 64 0.22 -2.29 -13.60
N GLU A 65 -0.74 -1.58 -13.04
CA GLU A 65 -2.16 -1.86 -13.15
C GLU A 65 -2.91 -0.52 -13.22
N SER A 66 -3.97 -0.44 -14.03
CA SER A 66 -4.84 0.72 -14.06
C SER A 66 -5.87 0.64 -12.93
N THR A 67 -6.13 1.75 -12.26
CA THR A 67 -7.16 1.81 -11.22
C THR A 67 -8.60 1.69 -11.76
N ALA A 68 -8.80 1.73 -13.07
CA ALA A 68 -10.10 1.42 -13.69
C ALA A 68 -10.56 -0.03 -13.40
N GLY A 69 -9.62 -0.94 -13.18
CA GLY A 69 -9.87 -2.37 -12.99
C GLY A 69 -9.92 -2.83 -11.53
N LEU A 70 -10.01 -1.90 -10.57
CA LEU A 70 -10.01 -2.26 -9.15
C LEU A 70 -11.22 -3.14 -8.79
N THR A 71 -10.93 -4.25 -8.13
CA THR A 71 -11.94 -5.21 -7.67
C THR A 71 -12.21 -5.06 -6.17
N GLU A 72 -13.23 -5.74 -5.67
CA GLU A 72 -13.46 -5.87 -4.22
C GLU A 72 -12.25 -6.54 -3.52
N LYS A 73 -11.64 -7.53 -4.15
CA LYS A 73 -10.44 -8.17 -3.60
C LYS A 73 -9.31 -7.15 -3.40
N ASP A 74 -9.18 -6.19 -4.30
CA ASP A 74 -8.16 -5.12 -4.19
C ASP A 74 -8.43 -4.17 -3.04
N TRP A 75 -9.70 -3.91 -2.73
CA TRP A 75 -10.13 -3.13 -1.58
C TRP A 75 -9.65 -3.79 -0.27
N PHE A 76 -9.83 -5.10 -0.15
CA PHE A 76 -9.36 -5.88 1.00
C PHE A 76 -7.82 -5.97 1.04
N GLU A 77 -7.16 -6.28 -0.09
CA GLU A 77 -5.68 -6.37 -0.14
C GLU A 77 -5.00 -5.03 0.17
N GLU A 78 -5.62 -3.89 -0.16
CA GLU A 78 -5.13 -2.56 0.19
C GLU A 78 -5.42 -2.20 1.67
N GLY A 79 -6.30 -2.95 2.34
CA GLY A 79 -6.69 -2.77 3.74
C GLY A 79 -7.76 -1.70 3.96
N MET A 80 -8.50 -1.32 2.91
CA MET A 80 -9.49 -0.24 2.99
C MET A 80 -10.68 -0.58 3.89
N HIS A 81 -11.04 -1.87 3.98
CA HIS A 81 -12.09 -2.36 4.88
C HIS A 81 -11.79 -2.08 6.35
N VAL A 82 -10.53 -2.23 6.76
CA VAL A 82 -10.11 -1.94 8.13
C VAL A 82 -10.17 -0.44 8.39
N VAL A 83 -9.64 0.38 7.48
CA VAL A 83 -9.67 1.85 7.63
C VAL A 83 -11.12 2.34 7.72
N GLU A 84 -12.02 1.78 6.90
CA GLU A 84 -13.44 2.09 6.96
C GLU A 84 -14.07 1.66 8.29
N ALA A 85 -13.82 0.43 8.74
CA ALA A 85 -14.38 -0.09 9.99
C ALA A 85 -13.93 0.72 11.23
N GLU A 86 -12.73 1.29 11.18
CA GLU A 86 -12.18 2.17 12.23
C GLU A 86 -12.68 3.61 12.14
N GLY A 87 -13.50 3.96 11.14
CA GLY A 87 -13.92 5.34 10.90
C GLY A 87 -12.77 6.27 10.46
N GLY A 88 -11.69 5.69 9.92
CA GLY A 88 -10.51 6.41 9.47
C GLY A 88 -10.71 7.11 8.12
N ALA A 89 -9.66 7.80 7.68
CA ALA A 89 -9.65 8.52 6.40
C ALA A 89 -8.36 8.23 5.63
N VAL A 90 -8.48 8.24 4.30
CA VAL A 90 -7.36 8.15 3.36
C VAL A 90 -7.33 9.44 2.57
N ASP A 91 -6.19 10.13 2.57
CA ASP A 91 -6.03 11.40 1.85
C ASP A 91 -7.10 12.45 2.22
N GLY A 92 -7.48 12.47 3.50
CA GLY A 92 -8.46 13.41 4.04
C GLY A 92 -9.92 13.09 3.72
N VAL A 93 -10.22 11.98 3.04
CA VAL A 93 -11.59 11.57 2.71
C VAL A 93 -11.91 10.15 3.20
N HIS A 94 -13.20 9.82 3.23
CA HIS A 94 -13.66 8.48 3.57
C HIS A 94 -13.09 7.42 2.58
N PRO A 95 -12.68 6.22 3.03
CA PRO A 95 -12.04 5.22 2.17
C PRO A 95 -12.83 4.87 0.91
N LYS A 96 -14.16 4.75 1.00
CA LYS A 96 -15.03 4.50 -0.18
C LYS A 96 -14.97 5.64 -1.20
N VAL A 97 -14.93 6.90 -0.75
CA VAL A 97 -14.83 8.06 -1.63
C VAL A 97 -13.47 8.09 -2.32
N PHE A 98 -12.39 7.83 -1.58
CA PHE A 98 -11.05 7.69 -2.16
C PHE A 98 -11.02 6.61 -3.25
N TRP A 99 -11.58 5.43 -2.96
CA TRP A 99 -11.60 4.29 -3.88
C TRP A 99 -12.45 4.56 -5.13
N GLN A 100 -13.61 5.18 -4.97
CA GLN A 100 -14.46 5.60 -6.08
C GLN A 100 -13.75 6.62 -6.98
N ARG A 101 -13.04 7.59 -6.40
CA ARG A 101 -12.22 8.55 -7.17
C ARG A 101 -11.21 7.81 -8.05
N TRP A 102 -10.51 6.82 -7.51
CA TRP A 102 -9.57 6.00 -8.28
C TRP A 102 -10.22 5.23 -9.43
N MET A 103 -11.46 4.79 -9.29
CA MET A 103 -12.18 4.10 -10.36
C MET A 103 -12.75 5.07 -11.42
N TRP A 104 -13.19 6.27 -11.00
CA TRP A 104 -13.75 7.28 -11.91
C TRP A 104 -12.70 8.12 -12.65
N GLU A 105 -11.56 8.36 -12.02
CA GLU A 105 -10.41 9.06 -12.58
C GLU A 105 -9.23 8.09 -12.64
N PRO A 106 -9.25 7.11 -13.56
CA PRO A 106 -8.31 6.02 -13.54
C PRO A 106 -6.90 6.48 -13.90
N GLU A 107 -5.94 5.84 -13.26
CA GLU A 107 -4.52 6.10 -13.46
C GLU A 107 -3.72 4.80 -13.36
N ASP A 108 -2.54 4.80 -13.98
CA ASP A 108 -1.62 3.67 -13.87
C ASP A 108 -0.78 3.78 -12.60
N VAL A 109 -0.89 2.76 -11.76
CA VAL A 109 -0.16 2.65 -10.49
C VAL A 109 0.71 1.40 -10.47
N TRP A 110 1.80 1.47 -9.72
CA TRP A 110 2.60 0.31 -9.41
C TRP A 110 1.98 -0.45 -8.23
N VAL A 111 1.64 -1.72 -8.46
CA VAL A 111 1.15 -2.64 -7.43
C VAL A 111 2.34 -3.39 -6.84
N VAL A 112 2.49 -3.32 -5.52
CA VAL A 112 3.51 -4.04 -4.76
C VAL A 112 2.81 -5.01 -3.82
N LYS A 113 2.92 -6.33 -4.09
CA LYS A 113 2.37 -7.38 -3.23
C LYS A 113 3.41 -7.90 -2.24
N PHE A 114 2.99 -8.09 -1.00
CA PHE A 114 3.87 -8.46 0.09
C PHE A 114 3.14 -9.26 1.17
N LYS A 115 3.93 -9.81 2.09
CA LYS A 115 3.44 -10.34 3.36
C LYS A 115 4.27 -9.77 4.51
N LEU A 116 3.62 -9.61 5.66
CA LEU A 116 4.29 -9.28 6.91
C LEU A 116 5.16 -10.47 7.35
N VAL A 117 6.42 -10.21 7.74
CA VAL A 117 7.34 -11.25 8.24
C VAL A 117 7.93 -10.94 9.61
N GLY A 118 7.58 -9.80 10.19
CA GLY A 118 7.91 -9.40 11.55
C GLY A 118 7.45 -7.96 11.82
N ASN A 119 7.00 -7.69 13.04
CA ASN A 119 6.63 -6.38 13.55
C ASN A 119 7.38 -6.09 14.86
#